data_AF-A0A3C0HD45-F1
#
_entry.id   AF-A0A3C0HD45-F1
#
_cell.length_a   1.000
_cell.length_b   1.000
_cell.length_c   1.000
_cell.angle_alpha   90.00
_cell.angle_beta   90.00
_cell.angle_gamma   90.00
#
_symmetry.space_group_name_H-M   'P 1'
#
loop_
_entity.id
_entity.type
_entity.pdbx_description
1 polymer ?
#
loop_
_entity_poly.entity_id
_entity_poly.type
_entity_poly.pdbx_seq_one_letter_code
_entity_poly.pdbx_strand_id
1 'polypeptide(L)' 'MSQFSWTLLDDFGKRYEIGLYHGDRSKHVLVYVNKKPIVVDFSIKETKKYSFYIGHDYAR' A
#
# COMPACT_ATOMS: atom_id res chain seq x y z
N MET A 1 4.19 15.41 5.75
CA MET A 1 3.58 14.11 6.13
C MET A 1 2.45 13.87 5.14
N SER A 2 2.59 12.88 4.26
CA SER A 2 1.54 12.55 3.30
C SER A 2 1.02 11.14 3.56
N GLN A 3 -0.28 11.05 3.78
CA GLN A 3 -1.02 9.80 3.89
C GLN A 3 -2.13 9.82 2.86
N PHE A 4 -2.19 8.77 2.05
CA PHE A 4 -3.23 8.56 1.06
C PHE A 4 -3.92 7.25 1.37
N SER A 5 -5.23 7.21 1.19
CA SER A 5 -6.00 5.98 1.28
C SER A 5 -7.08 5.96 0.22
N TRP A 6 -7.38 4.77 -0.28
CA TRP A 6 -8.46 4.54 -1.22
C TRP A 6 -9.05 3.15 -1.00
N THR A 7 -10.30 2.97 -1.42
CA THR A 7 -10.95 1.65 -1.41
C THR A 7 -10.99 1.11 -2.83
N LEU A 8 -10.46 -0.08 -3.04
CA LEU A 8 -10.67 -0.87 -4.25
C LEU A 8 -11.84 -1.83 -4.02
N LEU A 9 -12.75 -1.93 -4.99
CA LEU A 9 -13.78 -2.96 -5.05
C LEU A 9 -13.40 -3.95 -6.15
N ASP A 10 -13.36 -5.24 -5.86
CA ASP A 10 -13.17 -6.27 -6.90
C ASP A 10 -14.49 -6.65 -7.58
N ASP A 11 -14.39 -7.49 -8.61
CA ASP A 11 -15.51 -7.95 -9.42
C ASP A 11 -16.55 -8.76 -8.62
N PHE A 12 -16.19 -9.27 -7.44
CA PHE A 12 -17.07 -10.00 -6.53
C PHE A 12 -17.65 -9.11 -5.42
N GLY A 13 -17.40 -7.79 -5.48
CA GLY A 13 -17.89 -6.82 -4.50
C GLY A 13 -17.10 -6.80 -3.20
N LYS A 14 -15.94 -7.47 -3.13
CA LYS A 14 -15.08 -7.42 -1.95
C LYS A 14 -14.25 -6.14 -1.95
N ARG A 15 -14.16 -5.54 -0.77
CA ARG A 15 -13.50 -4.24 -0.54
C ARG A 15 -12.09 -4.43 0.01
N TYR A 16 -11.17 -3.64 -0.51
CA TYR A 16 -9.79 -3.55 -0.03
C TYR A 16 -9.48 -2.09 0.32
N GLU A 17 -9.26 -1.83 1.60
CA GLU A 17 -8.78 -0.53 2.07
C GLU A 17 -7.26 -0.50 1.86
N ILE A 18 -6.81 0.32 0.93
CA ILE A 18 -5.39 0.48 0.62
C ILE A 18 -4.92 1.80 1.19
N GLY A 19 -3.79 1.78 1.87
CA GLY A 19 -3.16 3.00 2.36
C GLY A 19 -1.70 3.08 1.99
N LEU A 20 -1.27 4.29 1.67
CA LEU A 20 0.11 4.69 1.44
C LEU A 20 0.46 5.77 2.46
N TYR A 21 1.55 5.55 3.18
CA TYR A 21 2.12 6.50 4.10
C TYR A 21 3.56 6.80 3.68
N HIS A 22 3.92 8.08 3.60
CA HIS A 22 5.31 8.52 3.50
C HIS A 22 5.66 9.45 4.67
N GLY A 23 6.54 8.95 5.53
CA GLY A 23 7.02 9.67 6.71
C GLY A 23 7.93 10.80 6.30
N ASP A 24 7.58 12.05 6.62
CA ASP A 24 8.35 13.20 6.17
C ASP A 24 9.74 13.29 6.82
N ARG A 25 9.88 12.91 8.09
CA ARG A 25 11.19 12.92 8.78
C ARG A 25 11.97 11.62 8.57
N SER A 26 11.30 10.49 8.74
CA SER A 26 11.93 9.16 8.61
C SER A 26 12.22 8.80 7.15
N LYS A 27 11.50 9.41 6.22
CA LYS A 27 11.47 9.06 4.80
C LYS A 27 11.06 7.59 4.56
N HIS A 28 10.40 6.97 5.53
CA HIS A 28 9.90 5.60 5.40
C HIS A 28 8.60 5.59 4.60
N VAL A 29 8.44 4.58 3.75
CA VAL A 29 7.21 4.29 3.03
C VAL A 29 6.57 3.05 3.63
N LEU A 30 5.27 3.12 3.89
CA LEU A 30 4.44 1.99 4.26
C LEU A 30 3.26 1.92 3.28
N VAL A 31 3.08 0.76 2.66
CA VAL A 31 1.84 0.41 1.95
C VAL A 31 1.16 -0.69 2.74
N TYR A 32 -0.14 -0.54 2.97
CA TYR A 32 -0.95 -1.53 3.65
C TYR A 32 -2.25 -1.83 2.89
N VAL A 33 -2.78 -3.03 3.08
CA VAL A 33 -4.10 -3.45 2.61
C VAL A 33 -4.87 -4.01 3.80
N ASN A 34 -6.09 -3.50 4.05
CA ASN A 34 -6.93 -3.89 5.18
C ASN A 34 -6.16 -3.89 6.51
N LYS A 35 -5.43 -2.79 6.77
CA LYS A 35 -4.56 -2.58 7.94
C LYS A 35 -3.37 -3.55 8.07
N LYS A 36 -3.11 -4.40 7.07
CA LYS A 36 -1.94 -5.29 7.03
C LYS A 36 -0.83 -4.69 6.16
N PRO A 37 0.38 -4.48 6.68
CA PRO A 37 1.52 -4.05 5.88
C PRO A 37 1.80 -5.03 4.73
N ILE A 38 2.03 -4.51 3.53
CA ILE A 38 2.42 -5.29 2.36
C ILE A 38 3.75 -4.82 1.74
N VAL A 39 4.10 -3.54 1.94
CA VAL A 39 5.39 -2.97 1.55
C VAL A 39 5.88 -2.10 2.69
N VAL A 40 7.13 -2.30 3.10
CA VAL A 40 7.85 -1.40 4.00
C VAL A 40 9.17 -1.07 3.34
N ASP A 41 9.44 0.22 3.15
CA ASP A 41 10.69 0.69 2.55
C ASP A 41 11.27 1.85 3.36
N PHE A 42 12.57 1.83 3.60
CA PHE A 42 13.23 2.74 4.53
C PHE A 42 14.02 3.80 3.76
N SER A 43 14.03 5.02 4.31
CA SER A 43 14.89 6.12 3.84
C SER A 43 14.73 6.49 2.36
N ILE A 44 13.49 6.48 1.84
CA ILE A 44 13.15 6.82 0.46
C ILE A 44 13.18 8.33 0.24
N LYS A 45 14.21 8.77 -0.50
CA LYS A 45 14.48 10.18 -0.80
C LYS A 45 14.08 10.58 -2.22
N GLU A 46 13.82 9.61 -3.08
CA GLU A 46 13.52 9.79 -4.50
C GLU A 46 12.17 9.18 -4.87
N THR A 47 11.62 9.61 -5.99
CA THR A 47 10.38 9.03 -6.52
C THR A 47 10.58 7.57 -6.88
N LYS A 48 9.76 6.69 -6.30
CA LYS A 48 9.81 5.24 -6.52
C LYS A 48 8.42 4.71 -6.83
N LYS A 49 8.34 3.73 -7.72
CA LYS A 49 7.10 3.01 -8.04
C LYS A 49 7.03 1.71 -7.23
N TYR A 50 5.84 1.40 -6.74
CA TYR A 50 5.55 0.15 -6.02
C TYR A 50 4.45 -0.59 -6.75
N SER A 51 4.60 -1.90 -6.87
CA SER A 51 3.62 -2.80 -7.47
C SER A 51 3.39 -3.95 -6.52
N PHE A 52 2.13 -4.31 -6.32
CA PHE A 52 1.71 -5.38 -5.43
C PHE A 52 0.39 -5.95 -5.92
N TYR A 53 0.12 -7.20 -5.57
CA TYR A 53 -1.13 -7.88 -5.89
C TYR A 53 -2.16 -7.69 -4.77
N ILE A 54 -3.44 -7.70 -5.13
CA ILE A 54 -4.57 -7.58 -4.22
C ILE A 54 -5.55 -8.70 -4.56
N GLY A 55 -6.15 -9.30 -3.53
CA GLY A 55 -7.14 -10.36 -3.71
C GLY A 55 -6.54 -11.76 -3.73
N HIS A 56 -7.29 -12.69 -4.30
CA HIS A 56 -7.03 -14.14 -4.23
C HIS A 56 -6.26 -14.70 -5.42
N ASP A 57 -5.60 -13.85 -6.23
CA ASP A 57 -4.75 -14.32 -7.34
C ASP A 57 -3.37 -14.82 -6.87
N TYR A 58 -3.24 -15.14 -5.57
CA TYR A 58 -2.19 -16.01 -5.05
C TYR A 58 -2.67 -17.46 -5.06
N ALA A 59 -2.62 -18.10 -6.24
CA ALA A 59 -2.57 -19.54 -6.40
C ALA A 59 -1.89 -19.81 -7.76
N ARG A 60 -0.66 -20.33 -7.86
CA ARG A 60 0.03 -21.37 -7.08
C ARG A 60 1.49 -21.02 -6.85
#